data_AF-A0A3D1SM02-F1
#
_entry.id   AF-A0A3D1SM02-F1
#
_cell.length_a   1.000
_cell.length_b   1.000
_cell.length_c   1.000
_cell.angle_alpha   90.00
_cell.angle_beta   90.00
_cell.angle_gamma   90.00
#
_symmetry.space_group_name_H-M   'P 1'
#
loop_
_entity.id
_entity.type
_entity.pdbx_description
1 polymer ?
#
loop_
_entity_poly.entity_id
_entity_poly.type
_entity_poly.pdbx_seq_one_letter_code
_entity_poly.pdbx_strand_id
1 'polypeptide(L)' 'QFDRALYGLLPVALEVWEGLVWLNLADKPAPIADQLNETIVERFGDYAAFARYDVGNLKVGKTI' A
#
# COMPACT_ATOMS: atom_id res chain seq x y z
N GLN A 1 0.49 32.29 -20.53
CA GLN A 1 1.53 31.39 -19.97
C GLN A 1 0.83 30.33 -19.16
N PHE A 2 1.18 29.05 -19.33
CA PHE A 2 0.53 27.94 -18.60
C PHE A 2 1.17 27.78 -17.23
N ASP A 3 0.36 27.81 -16.17
CA ASP A 3 0.80 27.58 -14.80
C ASP A 3 0.70 26.08 -14.45
N ARG A 4 1.86 25.42 -14.38
CA ARG A 4 1.93 23.99 -14.06
C ARG A 4 1.60 23.68 -12.59
N ALA A 5 1.69 24.66 -11.69
CA ALA A 5 1.31 24.44 -10.30
C ALA A 5 -0.22 24.42 -10.14
N LEU A 6 -0.92 25.26 -10.90
CA LEU A 6 -2.38 25.34 -10.85
C LEU A 6 -3.09 24.24 -11.65
N TYR A 7 -2.47 23.78 -12.74
CA TYR A 7 -3.06 22.84 -13.70
C TYR A 7 -2.24 21.56 -13.90
N GLY A 8 -1.30 21.29 -13.00
CA GLY A 8 -0.48 20.08 -13.00
C GLY A 8 -1.19 18.87 -12.37
N LEU A 9 -0.48 17.75 -12.30
CA LEU A 9 -0.95 16.57 -11.59
C LEU A 9 -0.93 16.81 -10.08
N LEU A 10 -1.93 16.28 -9.38
CA LEU A 10 -2.00 16.31 -7.92
C LEU A 10 -0.91 15.39 -7.34
N PRO A 11 0.01 15.89 -6.50
CA PRO A 11 0.91 15.02 -5.76
C PRO A 11 0.12 14.18 -4.75
N VAL A 12 0.50 12.91 -4.62
CA VAL A 12 -0.18 11.94 -3.74
C VAL A 12 0.85 11.23 -2.88
N ALA A 13 0.44 10.80 -1.69
CA ALA A 13 1.30 9.96 -0.84
C ALA A 13 1.41 8.56 -1.47
N LEU A 14 2.63 8.04 -1.53
CA LEU A 14 2.93 6.71 -2.07
C LEU A 14 3.65 5.87 -1.02
N GLU A 15 3.23 4.63 -0.87
CA GLU A 15 3.91 3.64 -0.05
C GLU A 15 3.93 2.29 -0.79
N VAL A 16 5.02 1.53 -0.66
CA VAL A 16 5.12 0.17 -1.18
C VAL A 16 5.03 -0.79 0.01
N TRP A 17 4.02 -1.65 0.00
CA TRP A 17 3.77 -2.58 1.10
C TRP A 17 3.19 -3.90 0.60
N GLU A 18 3.70 -5.00 1.12
CA GLU A 18 3.35 -6.38 0.74
C GLU A 18 3.36 -6.60 -0.79
N GLY A 19 4.35 -6.02 -1.46
CA GLY A 19 4.57 -6.20 -2.90
C GLY A 19 3.66 -5.35 -3.80
N LEU A 20 2.82 -4.48 -3.23
CA LEU A 20 1.92 -3.60 -3.95
C LEU A 20 2.28 -2.13 -3.79
N VAL A 21 1.95 -1.32 -4.79
CA VAL A 21 2.04 0.14 -4.71
C VAL A 21 0.70 0.69 -4.21
N TRP A 22 0.74 1.43 -3.12
CA TRP A 22 -0.41 2.09 -2.51
C TRP A 22 -0.32 3.59 -2.71
N LEU A 23 -1.44 4.21 -3.03
CA LEU A 23 -1.56 5.66 -3.18
C LEU A 23 -2.65 6.17 -2.22
N ASN A 24 -2.40 7.31 -1.58
CA ASN A 24 -3.38 7.96 -0.72
C ASN A 24 -3.50 9.45 -1.07
N LEU A 25 -4.73 9.94 -1.14
CA LEU A 25 -5.08 11.31 -1.51
C LEU A 25 -5.19 12.26 -0.32
N ALA A 26 -5.12 11.75 0.91
CA ALA A 26 -5.10 12.58 2.11
C ALA A 26 -3.76 13.32 2.23
N ASP A 27 -3.79 14.55 2.79
CA ASP A 27 -2.58 15.36 2.97
C ASP A 27 -1.54 14.72 3.90
N LYS A 28 -2.03 14.00 4.93
CA LYS A 28 -1.21 13.35 5.96
C LYS A 28 -1.80 11.98 6.31
N PRO A 29 -1.66 10.98 5.44
CA PRO A 29 -2.18 9.65 5.71
C PRO A 29 -1.36 8.98 6.82
N ALA A 30 -2.00 8.08 7.57
CA ALA A 30 -1.28 7.12 8.41
C ALA A 30 -0.46 6.15 7.53
N PRO A 31 0.52 5.41 8.06
CA PRO A 31 1.18 4.32 7.33
C PRO A 31 0.17 3.30 6.80
N ILE A 32 0.42 2.68 5.64
CA ILE A 32 -0.52 1.71 5.06
C ILE A 32 -0.76 0.48 5.96
N ALA A 33 0.28 0.02 6.68
CA ALA A 33 0.16 -1.11 7.60
C ALA A 33 -0.85 -0.83 8.71
N ASP A 34 -0.85 0.39 9.27
CA ASP A 34 -1.79 0.80 10.32
C ASP A 34 -3.22 0.94 9.77
N GLN A 35 -3.35 1.47 8.55
CA GLN A 35 -4.66 1.62 7.88
C GLN A 35 -5.33 0.27 7.58
N LEU A 36 -4.56 -0.78 7.30
CA LEU A 36 -5.09 -2.09 6.92
C LEU A 36 -5.16 -3.08 8.09
N ASN A 37 -4.51 -2.80 9.21
CA ASN A 37 -4.42 -3.72 10.35
C ASN A 37 -5.81 -4.18 10.83
N GLU A 38 -6.76 -3.26 10.99
CA GLU A 38 -8.13 -3.60 11.41
C GLU A 38 -8.83 -4.53 10.42
N THR A 39 -8.79 -4.22 9.12
CA THR A 39 -9.39 -5.06 8.08
C THR A 39 -8.73 -6.44 8.00
N ILE A 40 -7.41 -6.52 8.25
CA ILE A 40 -6.68 -7.79 8.30
C ILE A 40 -7.15 -8.60 9.51
N VAL A 41 -7.20 -8.01 10.70
CA VAL A 41 -7.64 -8.67 11.93
C VAL A 41 -9.09 -9.14 11.81
N GLU A 42 -9.99 -8.35 11.22
CA GLU A 42 -11.39 -8.74 10.99
C GLU A 42 -11.53 -9.98 10.09
N ARG A 43 -10.62 -10.15 9.11
CA ARG A 43 -10.68 -11.26 8.14
C ARG A 43 -9.89 -12.49 8.55
N PHE A 44 -8.76 -12.30 9.21
CA PHE A 44 -7.79 -13.35 9.55
C PHE A 44 -7.78 -13.68 11.05
N GLY A 45 -8.49 -12.92 11.88
CA GLY A 45 -8.52 -13.06 13.34
C GLY A 45 -7.31 -12.42 14.05
N ASP A 46 -6.13 -12.47 13.43
CA ASP A 46 -4.93 -11.77 13.88
C ASP A 46 -4.03 -11.36 12.70
N TYR A 47 -3.06 -10.48 12.97
CA TYR A 47 -2.06 -10.08 11.99
C TYR A 47 -1.02 -11.18 11.70
N ALA A 48 -0.74 -12.04 12.69
CA ALA A 48 0.29 -13.08 12.55
C ALA A 48 -0.08 -14.12 11.48
N ALA A 49 -1.35 -14.45 11.34
CA ALA A 49 -1.88 -15.35 10.32
C ALA A 49 -1.68 -14.78 8.91
N PHE A 50 -1.89 -13.47 8.74
CA PHE A 50 -1.59 -12.76 7.50
C PHE A 50 -0.08 -12.73 7.21
N ALA A 51 0.74 -12.34 8.19
CA ALA A 51 2.19 -12.20 8.01
C ALA A 51 2.88 -13.52 7.59
N ARG A 52 2.34 -14.68 7.97
CA ARG A 52 2.85 -16.00 7.55
C ARG A 52 2.82 -16.23 6.05
N TYR A 53 1.99 -15.51 5.30
CA TYR A 53 1.95 -15.62 3.83
C TYR A 53 3.14 -14.91 3.18
N ASP A 54 3.81 -14.00 3.88
CA ASP A 54 5.01 -13.29 3.42
C ASP A 54 4.87 -12.71 2.00
N VAL A 55 3.71 -12.10 1.74
CA VAL A 55 3.26 -11.70 0.41
C VAL A 55 4.25 -10.75 -0.24
N GLY A 56 4.83 -9.82 0.53
CA GLY A 56 5.82 -8.87 0.06
C GLY A 56 7.12 -9.48 -0.47
N ASN A 57 7.44 -10.72 -0.10
CA ASN A 57 8.64 -11.41 -0.57
C ASN A 57 8.38 -12.39 -1.71
N LEU A 58 7.13 -12.55 -2.15
CA LEU A 58 6.79 -13.41 -3.27
C LEU A 58 7.56 -13.03 -4.53
N LYS A 59 8.02 -14.05 -5.26
CA LYS A 59 8.69 -13.93 -6.55
C LYS A 59 7.92 -14.70 -7.60
N VAL A 60 7.97 -14.20 -8.83
CA VAL A 60 7.39 -14.91 -9.98
C VAL A 60 8.14 -16.23 -10.15
N GLY A 61 7.42 -17.34 -10.06
CA GLY A 61 7.98 -18.66 -10.34
C GLY A 61 8.46 -18.75 -11.78
N LYS A 62 9.61 -19.40 -12.00
CA LYS A 62 10.09 -19.72 -13.35
C LYS A 62 9.71 -21.16 -13.67
N THR A 63 9.08 -21.36 -14.83
CA THR A 63 8.93 -22.70 -15.40
C THR A 63 10.25 -23.09 -16.05
N ILE A 64 10.79 -24.25 -15.67
CA ILE A 64 11.92 -24.91 -16.35
C ILE A 64 11.44 -25.68 -17.57
#